data_AF-A0A2G2I504-F1
#
_entry.id   AF-A0A2G2I504-F1
#
_cell.length_a   1.000
_cell.length_b   1.000
_cell.length_c   1.000
_cell.angle_alpha   90.00
_cell.angle_beta   90.00
_cell.angle_gamma   90.00
#
_symmetry.space_group_name_H-M   'P 1'
#
loop_
_entity.id
_entity.type
_entity.pdbx_description
1 polymer ?
#
loop_
_entity_poly.entity_id
_entity_poly.type
_entity_poly.pdbx_seq_one_letter_code
_entity_poly.pdbx_strand_id
1 'polypeptide(L)' 'MNQKELSDIVKVLEFRSAEDLNNYLDLGWMIIGTKSEQHSANGFSLTYCVGWSKKLGEVKVPNKTAQEKALDSWANENN' A
#
# COMPACT_ATOMS: atom_id res chain seq x y z
N MET A 1 -15.54 9.85 1.47
CA MET A 1 -14.28 10.58 1.24
C MET A 1 -14.59 11.80 0.40
N ASN A 2 -14.23 13.00 0.85
CA ASN A 2 -14.56 14.22 0.13
C ASN A 2 -13.59 14.45 -1.03
N GLN A 3 -14.08 14.97 -2.16
CA GLN A 3 -13.27 15.23 -3.36
C GLN A 3 -12.04 16.13 -3.08
N LYS A 4 -12.12 17.02 -2.07
CA LYS A 4 -11.01 17.85 -1.58
C LYS A 4 -9.89 17.07 -0.89
N GLU A 5 -10.20 15.93 -0.27
CA GLU A 5 -9.19 15.11 0.41
C GLU A 5 -8.29 14.39 -0.59
N LEU A 6 -8.86 14.00 -1.74
CA LEU A 6 -8.13 13.39 -2.85
C LEU A 6 -7.19 14.35 -3.57
N SER A 7 -7.55 15.63 -3.70
CA SER A 7 -6.67 16.65 -4.32
C SER A 7 -5.39 16.93 -3.54
N ASP A 8 -5.31 16.46 -2.30
CA ASP A 8 -4.14 16.60 -1.44
C ASP A 8 -3.24 15.36 -1.48
N ILE A 9 -3.60 14.31 -2.22
CA ILE A 9 -2.80 13.09 -2.33
C ILE A 9 -1.65 13.30 -3.33
N VAL A 10 -0.43 13.03 -2.88
CA VAL A 10 0.80 13.18 -3.69
C VAL A 10 1.38 11.87 -4.16
N LYS A 11 1.01 10.77 -3.52
CA LYS A 11 1.45 9.42 -3.90
C LYS A 11 0.34 8.43 -3.62
N VAL A 12 0.20 7.47 -4.52
CA VAL A 12 -0.75 6.36 -4.41
C VAL A 12 0.03 5.05 -4.48
N LEU A 13 -0.37 4.08 -3.66
CA LEU A 13 0.13 2.72 -3.66
C LEU A 13 -1.04 1.73 -3.65
N GLU A 14 -0.81 0.54 -4.18
CA GLU A 14 -1.79 -0.54 -4.23
C GLU A 14 -1.29 -1.76 -3.46
N PHE A 15 -2.16 -2.35 -2.66
CA PHE A 15 -1.87 -3.52 -1.83
C PHE A 15 -2.91 -4.61 -2.06
N ARG A 16 -2.47 -5.86 -2.07
CA ARG A 16 -3.35 -7.05 -2.10
C ARG A 16 -3.34 -7.81 -0.77
N SER A 17 -2.36 -7.54 0.08
CA SER A 17 -2.26 -8.08 1.44
C SER A 17 -2.71 -7.03 2.45
N ALA A 18 -3.57 -7.44 3.38
CA ALA A 18 -3.95 -6.61 4.52
C ALA A 18 -2.78 -6.40 5.50
N GLU A 19 -1.85 -7.36 5.58
CA GLU A 19 -0.67 -7.27 6.43
C GLU A 19 0.27 -6.15 5.95
N ASP A 20 0.62 -6.15 4.66
CA ASP A 20 1.45 -5.09 4.08
C ASP A 20 0.77 -3.74 4.21
N LEU A 21 -0.54 -3.67 3.94
CA LEU A 21 -1.33 -2.46 4.06
C LEU A 21 -1.21 -1.83 5.45
N ASN A 22 -1.35 -2.63 6.52
CA ASN A 22 -1.37 -2.13 7.90
C ASN A 22 -0.07 -1.39 8.25
N ASN A 23 1.08 -1.89 7.79
CA ASN A 23 2.36 -1.22 8.02
C ASN A 23 2.39 0.22 7.45
N TYR A 24 1.70 0.46 6.32
CA TYR A 24 1.58 1.79 5.74
C TYR A 24 0.54 2.64 6.47
N LEU A 25 -0.59 2.05 6.89
CA LEU A 25 -1.61 2.76 7.67
C LEU A 25 -1.05 3.31 8.99
N ASP A 26 -0.18 2.55 9.67
CA ASP A 26 0.49 2.97 10.91
C ASP A 26 1.39 4.20 10.72
N LEU A 27 1.88 4.44 9.50
CA LEU A 27 2.69 5.61 9.17
C LEU A 27 1.85 6.84 8.79
N GLY A 28 0.52 6.71 8.75
CA GLY A 28 -0.41 7.77 8.39
C GLY A 28 -0.87 7.74 6.92
N TRP A 29 -0.60 6.67 6.19
CA TRP A 29 -1.26 6.47 4.89
C TRP A 29 -2.76 6.26 5.08
N MET A 30 -3.54 6.72 4.10
CA MET A 30 -5.00 6.65 4.17
C MET A 30 -5.56 5.81 3.03
N ILE A 31 -6.54 4.94 3.33
CA ILE A 31 -7.26 4.20 2.29
C ILE A 31 -8.10 5.20 1.48
N ILE A 32 -7.83 5.25 0.18
CA ILE A 32 -8.54 6.10 -0.77
C ILE A 32 -9.47 5.31 -1.70
N GLY A 33 -9.34 3.99 -1.72
CA GLY A 33 -10.22 3.13 -2.50
C GLY A 33 -10.02 1.67 -2.17
N THR A 34 -11.06 0.89 -2.40
CA THR A 34 -10.99 -0.57 -2.37
C THR A 34 -11.66 -1.10 -3.62
N LYS A 35 -11.05 -2.13 -4.21
CA LYS A 35 -11.57 -2.84 -5.36
C LYS A 35 -11.67 -4.31 -5.00
N SER A 36 -12.84 -4.90 -5.22
CA SER A 36 -13.03 -6.34 -5.17
C SER A 36 -13.16 -6.88 -6.59
N GLU A 37 -12.49 -8.01 -6.85
CA GLU A 37 -12.68 -8.78 -8.08
C GLU A 37 -13.09 -10.19 -7.69
N GLN A 38 -14.23 -10.64 -8.19
CA GLN A 38 -14.71 -12.00 -8.00
C GLN A 38 -14.24 -12.87 -9.18
N HIS A 39 -13.45 -13.89 -8.88
CA HIS A 39 -12.89 -14.82 -9.88
C HIS A 39 -13.67 -16.13 -9.95
N SER A 40 -14.40 -16.50 -8.88
CA SER A 40 -15.27 -17.68 -8.85
C SER A 40 -16.40 -17.52 -7.83
N ALA A 41 -17.30 -18.51 -7.75
CA ALA A 41 -18.42 -18.49 -6.80
C ALA A 41 -17.99 -18.23 -5.34
N ASN A 42 -16.80 -18.72 -4.95
CA ASN A 42 -16.26 -18.58 -3.59
C ASN A 42 -14.89 -17.84 -3.55
N GLY A 43 -14.38 -17.41 -4.71
CA GLY A 43 -13.06 -16.79 -4.82
C GLY A 43 -13.18 -15.32 -5.17
N PHE A 44 -12.70 -14.45 -4.28
CA PHE A 44 -12.55 -13.02 -4.57
C PHE A 44 -11.17 -12.55 -4.12
N SER A 45 -10.66 -11.53 -4.79
CA SER A 45 -9.45 -10.80 -4.39
C SER A 45 -9.79 -9.36 -4.05
N LEU A 46 -9.19 -8.84 -2.99
CA LEU A 46 -9.28 -7.43 -2.62
C LEU A 46 -7.99 -6.71 -3.00
N THR A 47 -8.14 -5.52 -3.56
CA THR A 47 -7.06 -4.57 -3.76
C THR A 47 -7.40 -3.29 -3.00
N TYR A 48 -6.45 -2.82 -2.21
CA TYR A 48 -6.54 -1.60 -1.42
C TYR A 48 -5.67 -0.53 -2.06
N CYS A 49 -6.26 0.62 -2.37
CA CYS A 49 -5.53 1.79 -2.82
C CYS A 49 -5.35 2.72 -1.61
N VAL A 50 -4.11 3.07 -1.31
CA VAL A 50 -3.78 4.05 -0.27
C VAL A 50 -3.10 5.27 -0.85
N GLY A 51 -3.36 6.42 -0.23
CA GLY A 51 -2.79 7.70 -0.59
C GLY A 51 -1.98 8.31 0.55
N TRP A 52 -0.92 9.04 0.19
CA TRP A 52 -0.20 9.92 1.11
C TRP A 52 -0.62 11.36 0.90
N SER A 53 -1.05 12.04 1.95
CA SER A 53 -1.43 13.45 1.88
C SER A 53 -0.22 14.36 1.96
N LYS A 54 -0.16 15.39 1.11
CA LYS A 54 0.82 16.47 1.17
C LYS A 54 0.85 17.20 2.53
N LYS A 55 -0.26 17.15 3.28
CA LYS A 55 -0.38 17.74 4.62
C LYS A 55 0.52 17.06 5.65
N LEU A 56 0.89 15.81 5.42
CA LEU A 56 1.76 15.03 6.32
C LEU A 56 3.25 15.27 6.05
N GLY A 57 3.58 16.12 5.06
CA GLY A 57 4.95 16.41 4.66
C GLY A 57 5.54 15.29 3.80
N GLU A 58 6.81 14.98 4.03
CA GLU A 58 7.55 13.98 3.27
C GLU A 58 6.93 12.59 3.39
N VAL A 59 6.93 11.87 2.26
CA VAL A 59 6.39 10.51 2.18
C VAL A 59 7.23 9.57 3.07
N LYS A 60 6.55 8.87 3.98
CA LYS A 60 7.17 7.81 4.79
C LYS A 60 6.78 6.44 4.25
N VAL A 61 7.72 5.50 4.28
CA VAL A 61 7.48 4.10 3.93
C VAL A 61 7.95 3.20 5.08
N PRO A 62 7.34 2.02 5.29
CA PRO A 62 7.77 1.11 6.33
C PRO A 62 9.23 0.71 6.15
N ASN A 63 9.93 0.61 7.26
CA ASN A 63 11.27 0.05 7.25
C ASN A 63 11.16 -1.44 6.94
N LYS A 64 11.78 -1.89 5.84
CA LYS A 64 11.93 -3.31 5.54
C LYS A 64 12.60 -4.02 6.71
N THR A 65 12.02 -5.14 7.13
CA THR A 65 12.62 -6.08 8.07
C THR A 65 13.94 -6.63 7.51
N ALA A 66 14.77 -7.19 8.39
CA ALA A 66 16.03 -7.80 7.97
C ALA A 66 15.81 -8.96 6.98
N GLN A 67 14.71 -9.70 7.12
CA GLN A 67 14.35 -10.79 6.23
C GLN A 67 13.96 -10.29 4.85
N GLU A 68 13.12 -9.25 4.75
CA GLU A 68 12.74 -8.65 3.47
C GLU A 68 13.97 -8.08 2.73
N LYS A 69 14.89 -7.44 3.47
CA LYS A 69 16.15 -6.95 2.90
C LYS A 69 17.02 -8.09 2.36
N ALA A 70 17.08 -9.22 3.07
CA ALA A 70 17.82 -10.40 2.62
C ALA A 70 17.21 -11.04 1.37
N LEU A 71 15.88 -11.09 1.29
CA LEU A 71 15.15 -11.57 0.11
C LEU A 71 15.38 -10.68 -1.12
N ASP A 72 15.36 -9.35 -0.97
CA ASP A 72 15.67 -8.43 -2.05
C ASP A 72 17.10 -8.59 -2.58
N SER A 73 18.07 -8.79 -1.68
CA SER A 73 19.45 -9.05 -2.08
C SER A 73 19.57 -10.34 -2.90
N TRP A 74 18.94 -11.43 -2.44
CA TRP A 74 18.95 -12.71 -3.15
C TRP A 74 18.27 -12.63 -4.54
N ALA A 75 17.17 -11.87 -4.64
CA ALA A 75 16.46 -11.68 -5.91
C ALA A 75 17.26 -10.83 -6.92
N ASN A 76 18.10 -9.90 -6.44
CA ASN A 76 18.97 -9.09 -7.29
C ASN A 76 20.27 -9.80 -7.69
N GLU A 77 20.76 -10.75 -6.90
CA GLU A 77 21.96 -11.54 -7.24
C GLU A 77 21.69 -12.65 -8.27
N ASN A 78 20.42 -13.02 -8.51
CA ASN A 78 20.02 -14.06 -9.47
C ASN A 78 19.36 -13.52 -10.75
N ASN A 79 19.54 -12.22 -11.06
CA ASN A 79 19.20 -11.58 -12.35
C ASN A 79 20.48 -11.11 -13.07
#